data_AF-A0A851BD28-F1
#
_entry.id   AF-A0A851BD28-F1
#
_cell.length_a   1.000
_cell.length_b   1.000
_cell.length_c   1.000
_cell.angle_alpha   90.00
_cell.angle_beta   90.00
_cell.angle_gamma   90.00
#
_symmetry.space_group_name_H-M   'P 1'
#
loop_
_entity.id
_entity.type
_entity.pdbx_description
1 polymer ?
#
loop_
_entity_poly.entity_id
_entity_poly.type
_entity_poly.pdbx_seq_one_letter_code
_entity_poly.pdbx_strand_id
1 'polypeptide(L)'
;QVEDEVDHSIRKVYNGYNGTNPDAASRAIDYVQRQLRCCGIHNYSDWENTVWFKQTKNNSVPLSCCKAALSNCTGSLTHPMDLYSEGCEALVVKKLQEIMMYVIWAALAFAAIQLLGMLCACIVLCRRSRDPAYELLIAGGTYA
;
A
#
# COMPACT_ATOMS: atom_id res chain seq x y z
N GLN A 1 1.51 10.52 -14.61
CA GLN A 1 2.84 10.32 -13.99
C GLN A 1 2.81 9.23 -12.91
N VAL A 2 2.01 9.34 -11.84
CA VAL A 2 1.91 8.26 -10.82
C VAL A 2 1.22 7.01 -11.38
N GLU A 3 0.16 7.19 -12.17
CA GLU A 3 -0.56 6.10 -12.84
C GLU A 3 0.37 5.32 -13.79
N ASP A 4 1.18 6.02 -14.59
CA ASP A 4 2.13 5.39 -15.53
C ASP A 4 3.21 4.54 -14.82
N GLU A 5 3.68 4.98 -13.65
CA GLU A 5 4.67 4.23 -12.85
C GLU A 5 4.04 2.99 -12.17
N VAL A 6 2.76 3.11 -11.79
CA VAL A 6 1.96 2.01 -11.25
C VAL A 6 1.66 0.98 -12.33
N ASP A 7 1.23 1.39 -13.53
CA ASP A 7 1.00 0.48 -14.67
C ASP A 7 2.26 -0.31 -15.02
N HIS A 8 3.41 0.37 -15.15
CA HIS A 8 4.68 -0.31 -15.45
C HIS A 8 5.04 -1.37 -14.41
N SER A 9 4.87 -1.03 -13.12
CA SER A 9 5.16 -1.93 -12.01
C SER A 9 4.21 -3.12 -11.99
N ILE A 10 2.90 -2.89 -12.17
CA ILE A 10 1.89 -3.94 -12.22
C ILE A 10 2.17 -4.88 -13.39
N ARG A 11 2.44 -4.33 -14.58
CA ARG A 11 2.70 -5.11 -15.79
C ARG A 11 3.92 -6.01 -15.65
N LYS A 12 4.96 -5.55 -14.96
CA LYS A 12 6.14 -6.37 -14.64
C LYS A 12 5.78 -7.59 -13.76
N VAL A 13 4.93 -7.41 -12.76
CA VAL A 13 4.47 -8.50 -11.89
C VAL A 13 3.59 -9.48 -12.67
N TYR A 14 2.68 -8.98 -13.51
CA TYR A 14 1.83 -9.82 -14.38
C TYR A 14 2.64 -10.65 -15.38
N ASN A 15 3.72 -10.10 -15.94
CA ASN A 15 4.62 -10.86 -16.81
C ASN A 15 5.41 -11.96 -16.07
N GLY A 16 5.60 -11.82 -14.76
CA GLY A 16 6.23 -12.83 -13.91
C GLY A 16 5.27 -13.93 -13.43
N TYR A 17 3.96 -13.78 -13.67
CA TYR A 17 2.96 -14.76 -13.26
C TYR A 17 3.19 -16.10 -13.95
N ASN A 18 3.23 -17.18 -13.16
CA ASN A 18 3.38 -18.54 -13.68
C ASN A 18 2.30 -19.50 -13.16
N GLY A 19 1.36 -19.02 -12.34
CA GLY A 19 0.25 -19.80 -11.80
C GLY A 19 0.66 -20.83 -10.74
N THR A 20 1.89 -20.77 -10.22
CA THR A 20 2.39 -21.70 -9.21
C THR A 20 2.44 -21.02 -7.83
N ASN A 21 1.98 -21.74 -6.80
CA ASN A 21 1.98 -21.24 -5.42
C ASN A 21 3.36 -20.83 -4.84
N PRO A 22 4.51 -21.45 -5.17
CA PRO A 22 5.81 -20.99 -4.67
C PRO A 22 6.27 -19.66 -5.28
N ASP A 23 5.69 -19.22 -6.40
CA ASP A 23 6.05 -17.97 -7.04
C ASP A 23 5.47 -16.74 -6.32
N ALA A 24 6.32 -15.74 -6.08
CA ALA A 24 5.94 -14.54 -5.37
C ALA A 24 5.00 -13.65 -6.18
N ALA A 25 5.21 -13.56 -7.50
CA ALA A 25 4.34 -12.77 -8.38
C ALA A 25 2.93 -13.38 -8.43
N SER A 26 2.83 -14.71 -8.53
CA SER A 26 1.57 -15.44 -8.55
C SER A 26 0.79 -15.26 -7.25
N ARG A 27 1.43 -15.40 -6.09
CA ARG A 27 0.78 -15.12 -4.80
C ARG A 27 0.32 -13.67 -4.66
N ALA A 28 1.16 -12.72 -5.07
CA ALA A 28 0.83 -11.29 -4.98
C ALA A 28 -0.39 -10.95 -5.84
N ILE A 29 -0.42 -11.42 -7.09
CA ILE A 29 -1.54 -11.20 -8.01
C ILE A 29 -2.81 -11.86 -7.49
N ASP A 30 -2.73 -13.13 -7.09
CA ASP A 30 -3.90 -13.86 -6.57
C ASP A 30 -4.47 -13.20 -5.31
N TYR A 31 -3.60 -12.69 -4.44
CA TYR A 31 -4.00 -11.95 -3.26
C TYR A 31 -4.70 -10.64 -3.61
N VAL A 32 -4.11 -9.83 -4.47
CA VAL A 32 -4.67 -8.53 -4.89
C VAL A 32 -6.03 -8.72 -5.57
N GLN A 33 -6.14 -9.68 -6.49
CA GLN A 33 -7.39 -9.96 -7.21
C GLN A 33 -8.52 -10.38 -6.28
N ARG A 34 -8.23 -11.27 -5.30
CA ARG A 34 -9.21 -11.69 -4.30
C ARG A 34 -9.60 -10.56 -3.34
N GLN A 35 -8.62 -9.78 -2.89
CA GLN A 35 -8.83 -8.74 -1.88
C GLN A 35 -9.57 -7.54 -2.45
N LEU A 36 -9.24 -7.13 -3.67
CA LEU A 36 -9.83 -5.98 -4.34
C LEU A 36 -10.99 -6.35 -5.26
N ARG A 37 -11.28 -7.64 -5.46
CA ARG A 37 -12.36 -8.12 -6.33
C ARG A 37 -12.23 -7.57 -7.75
N CYS A 38 -11.03 -7.70 -8.30
CA CYS A 38 -10.64 -7.21 -9.63
C CYS A 38 -9.99 -8.34 -10.44
N CYS A 39 -9.90 -8.17 -11.75
CA CYS A 39 -9.21 -9.11 -12.64
C CYS A 39 -8.42 -8.35 -13.72
N GLY A 40 -7.15 -8.70 -13.86
CA GLY A 40 -6.24 -8.05 -14.81
C GLY A 40 -5.83 -6.64 -14.37
N ILE A 41 -5.17 -5.90 -15.27
CA ILE A 41 -4.65 -4.56 -14.98
C ILE A 41 -5.79 -3.55 -15.10
N HIS A 42 -6.37 -3.49 -16.30
CA HIS A 42 -7.53 -2.71 -16.69
C HIS A 42 -8.78 -3.57 -16.78
N ASN A 43 -8.66 -4.84 -17.19
CA ASN A 43 -9.74 -5.80 -17.26
C ASN A 43 -9.22 -7.25 -17.41
N TYR A 44 -10.13 -8.22 -17.39
CA TYR A 44 -9.77 -9.65 -17.53
C TYR A 44 -9.08 -10.01 -18.87
N SER A 45 -9.26 -9.24 -19.94
CA SER A 45 -8.64 -9.51 -21.25
C SER A 45 -7.14 -9.22 -21.29
N ASP A 46 -6.61 -8.46 -20.31
CA ASP A 46 -5.16 -8.24 -20.19
C ASP A 46 -4.38 -9.55 -20.03
N TRP A 47 -5.02 -10.58 -19.48
CA TRP A 47 -4.44 -11.92 -19.38
C TRP A 47 -4.07 -12.50 -20.74
N GLU A 48 -4.81 -12.21 -21.81
CA GLU A 48 -4.55 -12.73 -23.16
C GLU A 48 -3.16 -12.32 -23.68
N ASN A 49 -2.64 -11.19 -23.21
CA ASN A 49 -1.34 -10.68 -23.60
C ASN A 49 -0.18 -11.32 -22.82
N THR A 50 -0.45 -11.97 -21.69
CA THR A 50 0.56 -12.55 -20.81
C THR A 50 1.17 -13.83 -21.39
N VAL A 51 2.42 -14.10 -21.00
CA VAL A 51 3.14 -15.33 -21.42
C VAL A 51 2.45 -16.58 -20.89
N TRP A 52 2.02 -16.55 -19.62
CA TRP A 52 1.35 -17.66 -18.96
C TRP A 52 0.06 -18.07 -19.68
N PHE A 53 -0.78 -17.11 -20.06
CA PHE A 53 -2.03 -17.40 -20.77
C PHE A 53 -1.78 -18.08 -22.13
N LYS A 54 -0.81 -17.55 -22.89
CA LYS A 54 -0.39 -18.10 -24.19
C LYS A 54 0.18 -19.53 -24.05
N GLN A 55 0.85 -19.83 -22.95
CA GLN A 55 1.40 -21.16 -22.67
C GLN A 55 0.35 -22.16 -22.20
N THR A 56 -0.62 -21.72 -21.40
CA THR A 56 -1.61 -22.59 -20.75
C THR A 56 -2.67 -23.12 -21.73
N LYS A 57 -2.92 -22.41 -22.85
CA LYS A 57 -3.83 -22.79 -23.96
C LYS A 57 -5.30 -23.09 -23.59
N ASN A 58 -5.68 -23.00 -22.32
CA ASN A 58 -7.02 -23.33 -21.82
C ASN A 58 -8.02 -22.16 -21.90
N ASN A 59 -7.61 -21.01 -22.45
CA ASN A 59 -8.44 -19.80 -22.56
C ASN A 59 -9.08 -19.38 -21.22
N SER A 60 -8.32 -19.56 -20.14
CA SER A 60 -8.76 -19.33 -18.77
C SER A 60 -7.83 -18.37 -18.05
N VAL A 61 -8.40 -17.52 -17.21
CA VAL A 61 -7.68 -16.63 -16.28
C VAL A 61 -7.47 -17.35 -14.94
N PRO A 62 -6.61 -16.81 -14.05
CA PRO A 62 -6.47 -17.36 -12.71
C PRO A 62 -7.79 -17.45 -11.93
N LEU A 63 -7.92 -18.47 -11.09
CA LEU A 63 -9.10 -18.68 -10.24
C LEU A 63 -9.31 -17.54 -9.23
N SER A 64 -8.29 -16.75 -8.95
CA SER A 64 -8.36 -15.52 -8.15
C SER A 64 -9.23 -14.42 -8.80
N CYS A 65 -9.43 -14.45 -10.12
CA CYS A 65 -10.35 -13.57 -10.85
C CYS A 65 -11.84 -13.95 -10.71
N CYS A 66 -12.15 -15.11 -10.13
CA CYS A 66 -13.51 -15.57 -9.96
C CYS A 66 -14.26 -14.77 -8.88
N LYS A 67 -15.53 -14.45 -9.15
CA LYS A 67 -16.42 -13.85 -8.15
C LYS A 67 -16.60 -14.79 -6.97
N ALA A 68 -16.39 -14.29 -5.76
CA ALA A 68 -16.44 -15.09 -4.53
C ALA A 68 -17.80 -15.78 -4.27
N ALA A 69 -18.88 -15.31 -4.89
CA ALA A 69 -20.22 -15.91 -4.78
C ALA A 69 -20.38 -17.21 -5.59
N LEU A 70 -19.43 -17.53 -6.48
CA LEU A 70 -19.53 -18.67 -7.40
C LEU A 70 -18.56 -19.78 -6.99
N SER A 71 -19.09 -20.94 -6.58
CA SER A 71 -18.29 -22.11 -6.19
C SER A 71 -17.73 -22.89 -7.39
N ASN A 72 -18.35 -22.75 -8.57
CA ASN A 72 -18.03 -23.53 -9.77
C ASN A 72 -17.30 -22.73 -10.84
N CYS A 73 -16.71 -21.59 -10.47
CA CYS A 73 -15.96 -20.78 -11.42
C CYS A 73 -14.64 -21.46 -11.78
N THR A 74 -14.44 -21.68 -13.08
CA THR A 74 -13.24 -22.33 -13.64
C THR A 74 -12.22 -21.33 -14.16
N GLY A 75 -12.52 -20.03 -14.10
CA GLY A 75 -11.70 -18.98 -14.72
C GLY A 75 -11.85 -18.91 -16.24
N SER A 76 -12.80 -19.62 -16.84
CA SER A 76 -12.97 -19.64 -18.30
C SER A 76 -13.43 -18.30 -18.86
N LEU A 77 -12.77 -17.81 -19.92
CA LEU A 77 -13.22 -16.62 -20.65
C LEU A 77 -14.54 -16.83 -21.40
N THR A 78 -15.03 -18.07 -21.53
CA THR A 78 -16.34 -18.37 -22.11
C THR A 78 -17.51 -17.94 -21.22
N HIS A 79 -17.26 -17.74 -19.92
CA HIS A 79 -18.25 -17.28 -18.94
C HIS A 79 -17.75 -16.01 -18.25
N PRO A 80 -17.65 -14.87 -18.97
CA PRO A 80 -17.08 -13.64 -18.42
C PRO A 80 -17.93 -13.06 -17.26
N MET A 81 -19.20 -13.45 -17.17
CA MET A 81 -20.09 -13.05 -16.07
C MET A 81 -19.65 -13.59 -14.71
N ASP A 82 -18.85 -14.65 -14.68
CA ASP A 82 -18.35 -15.27 -13.46
C ASP A 82 -17.07 -14.59 -12.94
N LEU A 83 -16.46 -13.74 -13.76
CA LEU A 83 -15.20 -13.05 -13.50
C LEU A 83 -15.44 -11.61 -13.03
N TYR A 84 -14.48 -11.05 -12.30
CA TYR A 84 -14.46 -9.62 -12.04
C TYR A 84 -14.19 -8.84 -13.34
N SER A 85 -15.06 -7.89 -13.65
CA SER A 85 -14.92 -7.02 -14.83
C SER A 85 -13.96 -5.85 -14.61
N GLU A 86 -13.81 -5.44 -13.34
CA GLU A 86 -12.98 -4.30 -12.95
C GLU A 86 -11.49 -4.65 -12.98
N GLY A 87 -10.69 -3.76 -13.53
CA GLY A 87 -9.23 -3.82 -13.47
C GLY A 87 -8.68 -3.52 -12.08
N CYS A 88 -7.54 -4.12 -11.74
CA CYS A 88 -6.92 -3.91 -10.45
C CYS A 88 -6.21 -2.56 -10.31
N GLU A 89 -5.75 -1.93 -11.39
CA GLU A 89 -4.96 -0.70 -11.32
C GLU A 89 -5.72 0.44 -10.63
N ALA A 90 -6.90 0.81 -11.13
CA ALA A 90 -7.69 1.90 -10.57
C ALA A 90 -8.06 1.65 -9.09
N LEU A 91 -8.35 0.39 -8.73
CA LEU A 91 -8.68 0.02 -7.35
C LEU A 91 -7.45 0.06 -6.44
N VAL A 92 -6.29 -0.38 -6.92
CA VAL A 92 -5.02 -0.30 -6.19
C VAL A 92 -4.66 1.17 -5.96
N VAL A 93 -4.73 2.02 -6.98
CA VAL A 93 -4.45 3.46 -6.86
C VAL A 93 -5.37 4.10 -5.84
N LYS A 94 -6.69 3.83 -5.92
CA LYS A 94 -7.67 4.34 -4.95
C LYS A 94 -7.35 3.90 -3.52
N LYS A 95 -7.01 2.63 -3.32
CA LYS A 95 -6.66 2.08 -1.99
C LYS A 95 -5.36 2.66 -1.45
N LEU A 96 -4.36 2.85 -2.29
CA LEU A 96 -3.10 3.48 -1.91
C LEU A 96 -3.32 4.95 -1.51
N GLN A 97 -4.16 5.69 -2.23
CA GLN A 97 -4.53 7.06 -1.87
C GLN A 97 -5.23 7.13 -0.50
N GLU A 98 -6.19 6.23 -0.23
CA GLU A 98 -6.85 6.13 1.08
C GLU A 98 -5.83 5.89 2.19
N ILE A 99 -4.90 4.94 2.02
CA ILE A 99 -3.87 4.62 3.01
C ILE A 99 -2.90 5.78 3.23
N MET A 100 -2.42 6.42 2.16
CA MET A 100 -1.49 7.56 2.26
C MET A 100 -2.11 8.72 3.04
N MET A 101 -3.40 8.98 2.89
CA MET A 101 -4.09 10.00 3.67
C MET A 101 -3.95 9.73 5.18
N TYR A 102 -4.18 8.49 5.64
CA TYR A 102 -4.01 8.14 7.05
C TYR A 102 -2.56 8.28 7.53
N VAL A 103 -1.58 7.91 6.70
CA VAL A 103 -0.15 8.08 7.02
C VAL A 103 0.20 9.55 7.21
N ILE A 104 -0.31 10.43 6.34
CA ILE A 104 -0.09 11.89 6.44
C ILE A 104 -0.66 12.43 7.76
N TRP A 105 -1.90 12.04 8.13
CA TRP A 105 -2.50 12.46 9.40
C TRP A 105 -1.71 11.97 10.61
N ALA A 106 -1.24 10.72 10.59
CA ALA A 106 -0.42 10.17 11.66
C ALA A 106 0.92 10.93 11.81
N ALA A 107 1.57 11.25 10.68
CA ALA A 107 2.82 12.01 10.67
C ALA A 107 2.62 13.44 11.22
N LEU A 108 1.53 14.12 10.84
CA LEU A 108 1.21 15.46 11.35
C LEU A 108 0.93 15.43 12.86
N ALA A 109 0.19 14.44 13.35
CA ALA A 109 -0.07 14.29 14.78
C ALA A 109 1.24 14.08 15.56
N PHE A 110 2.13 13.24 15.04
CA PHE A 110 3.43 13.00 15.65
C PHE A 110 4.30 14.25 15.68
N ALA A 111 4.36 15.01 14.58
CA ALA A 111 5.08 16.28 14.52
C ALA A 111 4.53 17.31 15.52
N ALA A 112 3.20 17.41 15.66
CA ALA A 112 2.57 18.30 16.63
C ALA A 112 2.93 17.93 18.08
N ILE A 113 2.92 16.65 18.42
CA ILE A 113 3.33 16.17 19.76
C ILE A 113 4.79 16.54 20.04
N GLN A 114 5.68 16.37 19.06
CA GLN A 114 7.09 16.74 19.21
C GLN A 114 7.28 18.23 19.45
N LEU A 115 6.59 19.08 18.67
CA LEU A 115 6.62 20.53 18.85
C LEU A 115 6.13 20.94 20.24
N LEU A 116 5.03 20.37 20.71
CA LEU A 116 4.53 20.61 22.06
C LEU A 116 5.53 20.16 23.14
N GLY A 117 6.16 18.99 22.97
CA GLY A 117 7.19 18.49 23.87
C GLY A 117 8.40 19.44 23.95
N MET A 118 8.88 19.94 22.82
CA MET A 118 9.97 20.92 22.76
C MET A 118 9.59 22.23 23.44
N LEU A 119 8.40 22.77 23.16
CA LEU A 119 7.90 24.00 23.79
C LEU A 119 7.80 23.85 25.32
N CYS A 120 7.24 22.75 25.80
CA CYS A 120 7.15 22.45 27.23
C CYS A 120 8.55 22.36 27.87
N ALA A 121 9.51 21.68 27.23
CA ALA A 121 10.87 21.58 27.72
C ALA A 121 11.56 22.96 27.79
N CYS A 122 11.42 23.79 26.76
CA CYS A 122 11.92 25.17 26.76
C CYS A 122 11.32 25.99 27.91
N ILE A 123 10.01 25.92 28.13
CA ILE A 123 9.35 26.64 29.23
C ILE A 123 9.89 26.18 30.59
N VAL A 124 10.00 24.86 30.82
CA VAL A 124 10.52 24.32 32.09
C VAL A 124 11.96 24.75 32.33
N LEU A 125 12.82 24.68 31.31
CA LEU A 125 14.21 25.10 31.40
C LEU A 125 14.33 26.61 31.67
N CYS A 126 13.59 27.45 30.94
CA CYS A 126 13.58 28.90 31.15
C CYS A 126 13.03 29.30 32.53
N ARG A 127 12.08 28.54 33.09
CA ARG A 127 11.57 28.77 34.46
C ARG A 127 12.59 28.36 35.50
N ARG A 128 13.21 27.18 35.35
CA ARG A 128 14.26 26.70 36.26
C ARG A 128 15.48 27.62 36.24
N SER A 129 15.85 28.13 35.07
CA SER A 129 16.86 29.18 34.91
C SER A 129 16.36 30.57 35.29
N ARG A 130 15.26 30.71 36.02
CA ARG A 130 14.84 31.98 36.62
C ARG A 130 14.59 31.84 38.12
N ASP A 131 14.72 30.62 38.67
CA ASP A 131 14.65 30.38 40.11
C ASP A 131 15.91 30.90 40.82
N PRO A 132 15.80 31.72 41.88
CA PRO A 132 16.94 32.36 42.52
C PRO A 132 18.00 31.39 43.09
N ALA A 133 17.66 30.10 43.23
CA ALA A 133 18.60 29.05 43.63
C ALA A 133 19.65 28.70 42.56
N TYR A 134 19.40 28.89 41.25
CA TYR A 134 20.42 28.66 40.21
C TYR A 134 21.34 29.88 40.04
N GLU A 135 20.83 31.11 40.22
CA GLU A 135 21.63 32.35 40.21
C GLU A 135 22.76 32.28 41.26
N LEU A 136 22.46 31.74 42.45
CA LEU A 136 23.47 31.53 43.51
C LEU A 136 24.56 30.52 43.14
N LEU A 137 24.28 29.53 42.28
CA LEU A 137 25.29 28.56 41.82
C LEU A 137 26.15 29.10 40.67
N ILE A 138 25.62 30.00 39.84
CA ILE A 138 26.44 30.69 38.82
C ILE A 138 27.31 31.75 39.49
N ALA A 139 26.76 32.54 40.42
CA ALA A 139 27.55 33.47 41.22
C ALA A 139 28.60 32.74 42.07
N GLY A 140 28.23 31.69 42.81
CA GLY A 140 29.16 30.87 43.62
C GLY A 140 30.11 29.96 42.83
N GLY A 141 29.98 29.88 41.50
CA GLY A 141 30.97 29.25 40.62
C GLY A 141 32.01 30.24 40.08
N THR A 142 31.66 31.53 40.03
CA THR A 142 32.56 32.62 39.64
C THR A 142 33.32 33.27 40.80
N TYR A 143 32.84 33.06 42.03
CA TYR A 143 33.57 33.38 43.26
C TYR A 143 33.53 32.11 44.11
N ALA A 144 34.70 31.57 44.46
CA ALA A 144 34.86 30.33 45.24
C ALA A 144 33.94 30.18 46.46
#